data_AF-U2SZS5-F1
#
_entry.id   AF-U2SZS5-F1
#
_cell.length_a   1.000
_cell.length_b   1.000
_cell.length_c   1.000
_cell.angle_alpha   90.00
_cell.angle_beta   90.00
_cell.angle_gamma   90.00
#
_symmetry.space_group_name_H-M   'P 1'
#
loop_
_entity.id
_entity.type
_entity.pdbx_description
1 polymer ?
#
loop_
_entity_poly.entity_id
_entity_poly.type
_entity_poly.pdbx_seq_one_letter_code
_entity_poly.pdbx_strand_id
1 'polypeptide(L)' 'MQRFGFVASKKTGNAVQRNRIKRLFREFVKNNKEKFKEGTDYIFVGKAVLKEKLASLKYEDIEKDMLKVIKK' A
#
# COMPACT_ATOMS: atom_id res chain seq x y z
N MET A 1 -10.53 8.09 -15.60
CA MET A 1 -9.88 6.82 -15.22
C MET A 1 -8.96 7.08 -14.01
N GLN A 2 -8.98 6.21 -13.00
CA GLN A 2 -8.04 6.27 -11.86
C GLN A 2 -6.89 5.29 -12.12
N ARG A 3 -5.63 5.70 -11.90
CA ARG A 3 -4.47 4.82 -12.05
C ARG A 3 -3.77 4.63 -10.71
N PHE A 4 -3.34 3.41 -10.43
CA PHE A 4 -2.70 3.03 -9.17
C PHE A 4 -1.37 2.32 -9.43
N GLY A 5 -0.27 2.96 -9.03
CA GLY A 5 1.07 2.39 -9.07
C GLY A 5 1.49 1.83 -7.71
N PHE A 6 2.17 0.69 -7.70
CA PHE A 6 2.67 0.06 -6.47
C PHE A 6 4.18 -0.19 -6.54
N VAL A 7 4.93 0.54 -5.73
CA VAL A 7 6.39 0.47 -5.67
C VAL A 7 6.82 -0.14 -4.36
N ALA A 8 7.64 -1.20 -4.42
CA ALA A 8 8.32 -1.76 -3.26
C ALA A 8 9.81 -1.83 -3.58
N SER A 9 10.61 -1.04 -2.87
CA SER A 9 12.04 -0.92 -3.12
C SER A 9 12.81 -2.20 -2.77
N LYS A 10 14.04 -2.36 -3.28
CA LYS A 10 14.94 -3.47 -2.86
C LYS A 10 15.20 -3.44 -1.35
N LYS A 11 15.21 -2.25 -0.74
CA LYS A 11 15.42 -2.06 0.71
C LYS A 11 14.28 -2.63 1.56
N THR A 12 13.10 -2.86 0.96
CA THR A 12 11.92 -3.37 1.65
C THR A 12 11.93 -4.89 1.84
N GLY A 13 12.90 -5.60 1.23
CA GLY A 13 13.10 -7.03 1.45
C GLY A 13 13.24 -7.86 0.18
N ASN A 14 13.16 -9.17 0.35
CA ASN A 14 13.21 -10.16 -0.73
C ASN A 14 11.95 -10.09 -1.63
N ALA A 15 11.93 -10.87 -2.72
CA ALA A 15 10.82 -10.84 -3.67
C ALA A 15 9.45 -11.17 -3.03
N VAL A 16 9.42 -12.13 -2.11
CA VAL A 16 8.20 -12.55 -1.39
C VAL A 16 7.66 -11.41 -0.53
N GLN A 17 8.53 -10.78 0.26
CA GLN A 17 8.21 -9.63 1.10
C GLN A 17 7.68 -8.45 0.27
N ARG A 18 8.37 -8.09 -0.82
CA ARG A 18 7.92 -7.03 -1.74
C ARG A 18 6.57 -7.34 -2.38
N ASN A 19 6.32 -8.59 -2.75
CA ASN A 19 5.05 -8.99 -3.34
C ASN A 19 3.91 -9.02 -2.30
N ARG A 20 4.20 -9.39 -1.05
CA ARG A 20 3.24 -9.27 0.06
C ARG A 20 2.82 -7.81 0.27
N ILE A 21 3.76 -6.87 0.32
CA ILE A 21 3.45 -5.44 0.45
C ILE A 21 2.55 -4.96 -0.69
N LYS A 22 2.92 -5.28 -1.94
CA LYS A 22 2.13 -4.90 -3.11
C LYS A 22 0.73 -5.54 -3.09
N ARG A 23 0.57 -6.75 -2.56
CA ARG A 23 -0.74 -7.40 -2.36
C ARG A 23 -1.58 -6.62 -1.35
N LEU A 24 -1.03 -6.27 -0.19
CA LEU A 24 -1.75 -5.52 0.85
C LEU A 24 -2.22 -4.15 0.33
N PHE A 25 -1.37 -3.43 -0.40
CA PHE A 25 -1.77 -2.16 -1.00
C PHE A 25 -2.86 -2.32 -2.06
N ARG A 26 -2.81 -3.38 -2.89
CA ARG A 26 -3.85 -3.66 -3.88
C ARG A 26 -5.19 -3.99 -3.24
N GLU A 27 -5.20 -4.82 -2.20
CA GLU A 27 -6.41 -5.14 -1.44
C GLU A 27 -7.04 -3.87 -0.85
N PHE A 28 -6.21 -3.00 -0.26
CA PHE A 28 -6.68 -1.74 0.29
C PHE A 28 -7.33 -0.84 -0.78
N VAL A 29 -6.66 -0.67 -1.93
CA VAL A 29 -7.19 0.12 -3.06
C VAL A 29 -8.49 -0.49 -3.59
N LYS A 30 -8.56 -1.83 -3.71
CA LYS A 30 -9.76 -2.53 -4.18
C LYS A 30 -10.96 -2.25 -3.28
N ASN A 31 -10.77 -2.33 -1.96
CA ASN A 31 -11.84 -2.11 -0.98
C ASN A 31 -12.23 -0.64 -0.79
N ASN A 32 -11.34 0.29 -1.14
CA ASN A 32 -11.53 1.73 -0.88
C ASN A 32 -11.54 2.57 -2.16
N LYS A 33 -11.75 1.97 -3.33
CA LYS A 33 -11.62 2.63 -4.63
C LYS A 33 -12.47 3.90 -4.76
N GLU A 34 -13.68 3.87 -4.20
CA GLU A 34 -14.63 4.98 -4.21
C GLU A 34 -14.16 6.19 -3.38
N LYS A 35 -13.23 6.00 -2.44
CA LYS A 35 -12.68 7.08 -1.61
C LYS A 35 -11.59 7.87 -2.33
N PHE A 36 -11.12 7.40 -3.48
CA PHE A 36 -10.10 8.08 -4.28
C PHE A 36 -10.74 8.99 -5.33
N LYS A 37 -10.15 10.17 -5.53
CA LYS A 37 -10.63 11.14 -6.51
C LYS A 37 -10.46 10.59 -7.93
N GLU A 38 -11.49 10.72 -8.75
CA GLU A 38 -11.41 10.38 -10.16
C GLU A 38 -10.41 11.27 -10.92
N GLY A 39 -9.83 10.71 -11.99
CA GLY A 39 -8.87 11.43 -12.83
C GLY A 39 -7.52 11.70 -12.18
N THR A 40 -7.24 11.08 -11.03
CA THR A 40 -5.98 11.24 -10.29
C THR A 40 -5.15 9.95 -10.36
N ASP A 41 -3.83 10.11 -10.44
CA ASP A 41 -2.87 9.02 -10.39
C ASP A 41 -2.28 8.91 -8.99
N TYR A 42 -2.32 7.71 -8.42
CA TYR A 42 -1.83 7.44 -7.07
C TYR A 42 -0.65 6.47 -7.11
N ILE A 43 0.42 6.80 -6.39
CA ILE A 43 1.60 5.94 -6.27
C ILE A 43 1.79 5.53 -4.80
N PHE A 44 1.72 4.23 -4.56
CA PHE A 44 1.90 3.61 -3.25
C PHE A 44 3.35 3.15 -3.12
N VAL A 45 4.09 3.71 -2.16
CA VAL A 45 5.52 3.42 -1.99
C VAL A 45 5.77 2.71 -0.67
N GLY A 46 6.15 1.43 -0.74
CA GLY A 46 6.57 0.64 0.41
C GLY A 46 7.98 1.02 0.86
N LYS A 47 8.09 1.84 1.90
CA LYS A 47 9.36 2.28 2.51
C LYS A 47 10.06 1.16 3.29
N ALA A 48 11.38 1.27 3.45
CA ALA A 48 12.22 0.27 4.11
C ALA A 48 11.77 -0.08 5.54
N VAL A 49 11.14 0.85 6.26
CA VAL A 49 10.56 0.66 7.60
C VAL A 49 9.56 -0.52 7.66
N LEU A 50 8.89 -0.83 6.54
CA LEU A 50 7.97 -1.97 6.48
C LEU A 50 8.68 -3.32 6.59
N LYS A 51 9.98 -3.40 6.25
CA LYS A 51 10.73 -4.66 6.26
C LYS A 51 10.73 -5.30 7.66
N GLU A 52 10.98 -4.50 8.69
CA GLU A 52 11.07 -4.95 10.07
C GLU A 52 9.70 -5.35 10.64
N LYS A 53 8.66 -4.63 10.22
CA LYS A 53 7.29 -4.89 10.68
C LYS A 53 6.57 -5.96 9.88
N LEU A 54 7.13 -6.44 8.76
CA LEU A 54 6.36 -7.24 7.79
C LEU A 54 5.82 -8.57 8.31
N ALA A 55 6.50 -9.16 9.28
CA ALA A 55 6.10 -10.43 9.90
C ALA A 55 4.83 -10.27 10.73
N SER A 56 4.68 -9.15 11.43
CA SER A 56 3.50 -8.82 12.25
C SER A 56 2.48 -7.93 11.52
N LEU A 57 2.85 -7.35 10.38
CA LEU A 57 2.01 -6.44 9.62
C LEU A 57 0.79 -7.16 9.04
N LYS A 58 -0.39 -6.77 9.54
CA LYS A 58 -1.69 -7.22 9.05
C LYS A 58 -2.29 -6.21 8.09
N TYR A 59 -3.35 -6.65 7.39
CA TYR A 59 -4.13 -5.77 6.53
C TYR A 59 -4.75 -4.62 7.32
N GLU A 60 -5.27 -4.88 8.52
CA GLU A 60 -5.89 -3.88 9.39
C GLU A 60 -4.95 -2.71 9.72
N ASP A 61 -3.65 -2.98 9.90
CA ASP A 61 -2.65 -1.95 10.18
C ASP A 61 -2.45 -1.03 8.98
N ILE A 62 -2.33 -1.63 7.78
CA ILE A 62 -2.24 -0.90 6.52
C ILE A 62 -3.49 -0.05 6.31
N GLU A 63 -4.68 -0.63 6.50
CA GLU A 63 -5.94 0.07 6.28
C GLU A 63 -6.08 1.28 7.21
N LYS A 64 -5.78 1.12 8.51
CA LYS A 64 -5.79 2.23 9.47
C LYS A 64 -4.85 3.36 9.07
N ASP A 65 -3.62 3.04 8.67
CA ASP A 65 -2.65 4.06 8.30
C ASP A 65 -3.01 4.76 6.99
N MET A 66 -3.48 4.01 5.99
CA MET A 66 -3.82 4.56 4.69
C MET A 66 -5.11 5.37 4.71
N LEU A 67 -6.10 5.00 5.53
CA LEU A 67 -7.31 5.81 5.73
C LEU A 67 -7.00 7.19 6.35
N LYS A 68 -5.98 7.29 7.22
CA LYS A 68 -5.54 8.59 7.75
C LYS A 68 -4.97 9.49 6.65
N VAL A 69 -4.32 8.90 5.65
CA VAL A 69 -3.73 9.64 4.53
C VAL A 69 -4.81 10.09 3.54
N ILE A 70 -5.79 9.24 3.23
CA ILE A 70 -6.87 9.58 2.27
C ILE A 70 -7.83 10.64 2.81
N LYS A 71 -8.05 10.69 4.13
CA LYS A 71 -8.94 11.69 4.75
C LYS A 71 -8.39 13.13 4.73
N LYS A 72 -7.14 13.32 4.29
CA LYS A 72 -6.44 14.60 4.30
C LYS A 72 -6.27 15.11 2.87
#